data_AF-A0A962LX34-F1
#
_entry.id   AF-A0A962LX34-F1
#
_cell.length_a   1.000
_cell.length_b   1.000
_cell.length_c   1.000
_cell.angle_alpha   90.00
_cell.angle_beta   90.00
_cell.angle_gamma   90.00
#
_symmetry.space_group_name_H-M   'P 1'
#
loop_
_entity.id
_entity.type
_entity.pdbx_description
1 polymer ?
#
loop_
_entity_poly.entity_id
_entity_poly.type
_entity_poly.pdbx_seq_one_letter_code
_entity_poly.pdbx_strand_id
1 'polypeptide(L)'
;LVDAGRTGGGSVYGRIGTTTTEFGTVTSWLIDVVNLVTGNLDRPGGAMFPTPVAGGASTRGTPGRGKGFTVGRGATKVRGLPEVMGEYPAAALAEEITGAGEDRIRALITVAGNPVLSTPHSHQLDDALQQLDFMVSVDIYLNETTRHADVILPPPSQLERGHYDLLLLQFAVRNVANYSDAPLAPADGHPDEWEILAKLGLIAAGMGPDADPAVADAMG
;
A
#
# COMPACT_ATOMS: atom_id res chain seq x y z
N LEU A 1 -17.38 -8.89 23.74
CA LEU A 1 -18.76 -8.90 24.26
C LEU A 1 -19.18 -7.45 24.46
N VAL A 2 -19.82 -6.85 23.45
CA VAL A 2 -20.27 -5.45 23.54
C VAL A 2 -21.69 -5.45 24.05
N ASP A 3 -21.89 -4.75 25.17
CA ASP A 3 -23.16 -4.48 25.81
C ASP A 3 -24.11 -3.77 24.82
N ALA A 4 -25.23 -4.42 24.49
CA ALA A 4 -26.30 -3.86 23.65
C ALA A 4 -27.22 -2.93 24.49
N GLY A 5 -26.62 -2.12 25.36
CA GLY A 5 -27.30 -1.24 26.30
C GLY A 5 -27.59 0.16 25.73
N ARG A 6 -28.85 0.40 25.34
CA ARG A 6 -29.57 1.69 25.40
C ARG A 6 -28.85 2.98 24.93
N THR A 7 -28.04 2.92 23.89
CA THR A 7 -27.60 4.11 23.13
C THR A 7 -27.98 3.90 21.66
N GLY A 8 -28.41 4.96 20.96
CA GLY A 8 -29.04 4.87 19.63
C GLY A 8 -28.19 4.29 18.48
N GLY A 9 -26.97 3.81 18.75
CA GLY A 9 -26.10 3.12 17.80
C GLY A 9 -24.85 2.55 18.48
N GLY A 10 -24.21 1.58 17.81
CA GLY A 10 -22.93 0.99 18.21
C GLY A 10 -22.19 0.44 16.98
N SER A 11 -20.91 0.13 17.11
CA SER A 11 -20.14 -0.45 16.01
C SER A 11 -19.16 -1.49 16.54
N VAL A 12 -19.08 -2.61 15.83
CA VAL A 12 -18.01 -3.59 16.00
C VAL A 12 -16.91 -3.25 15.01
N TYR A 13 -15.68 -3.14 15.49
CA TYR A 13 -14.55 -2.71 14.69
C TYR A 13 -13.33 -3.57 14.99
N GLY A 14 -12.70 -4.08 13.94
CA GLY A 14 -11.48 -4.88 14.00
C GLY A 14 -10.32 -4.19 13.29
N ARG A 15 -9.10 -4.52 13.71
CA ARG A 15 -7.85 -4.00 13.14
C ARG A 15 -6.81 -5.12 13.06
N ILE A 16 -5.53 -4.77 13.12
CA ILE A 16 -4.40 -5.70 12.96
C ILE A 16 -4.60 -6.98 13.78
N GLY A 17 -5.06 -6.88 15.03
CA GLY A 17 -5.29 -8.04 15.90
C GLY A 17 -6.37 -9.02 15.44
N THR A 18 -7.30 -8.61 14.56
CA THR A 18 -8.30 -9.50 13.95
C THR A 18 -7.89 -9.94 12.55
N THR A 19 -7.06 -9.18 11.84
CA THR A 19 -6.69 -9.47 10.44
C THR A 19 -5.41 -10.28 10.28
N THR A 20 -4.46 -10.17 11.22
CA THR A 20 -3.17 -10.89 11.19
C THR A 20 -3.23 -12.20 11.95
N THR A 21 -4.28 -12.99 11.69
CA THR A 21 -4.54 -14.28 12.34
C THR A 21 -4.92 -15.33 11.30
N GLU A 22 -4.85 -16.61 11.67
CA GLU A 22 -5.18 -17.74 10.79
C GLU A 22 -6.55 -17.59 10.11
N PHE A 23 -7.54 -17.05 10.83
CA PHE A 23 -8.91 -16.87 10.35
C PHE A 23 -9.27 -15.39 10.12
N GLY A 24 -8.29 -14.57 9.74
CA GLY A 24 -8.46 -13.12 9.63
C GLY A 24 -9.57 -12.69 8.66
N THR A 25 -9.65 -13.32 7.48
CA THR A 25 -10.70 -13.03 6.48
C THR A 25 -12.10 -13.32 7.02
N VAL A 26 -12.31 -14.47 7.64
CA VAL A 26 -13.61 -14.86 8.22
C VAL A 26 -13.96 -13.94 9.38
N THR A 27 -12.96 -13.55 10.19
CA THR A 27 -13.15 -12.62 11.30
C THR A 27 -13.57 -11.23 10.82
N SER A 28 -12.91 -10.68 9.80
CA SER A 28 -13.32 -9.41 9.18
C SER A 28 -14.72 -9.47 8.59
N TRP A 29 -15.04 -10.55 7.86
CA TRP A 29 -16.39 -10.74 7.33
C TRP A 29 -17.45 -10.81 8.44
N LEU A 30 -17.15 -11.50 9.56
CA LEU A 30 -18.06 -11.60 10.69
C LEU A 30 -18.31 -10.25 11.36
N ILE A 31 -17.31 -9.37 11.41
CA ILE A 31 -17.49 -7.99 11.91
C ILE A 31 -18.53 -7.25 11.09
N ASP A 32 -18.45 -7.33 9.75
CA ASP A 32 -19.44 -6.72 8.86
C ASP A 32 -20.83 -7.33 9.05
N VAL A 33 -20.91 -8.66 9.18
CA VAL A 33 -22.18 -9.37 9.46
C VAL A 33 -22.79 -8.91 10.78
N VAL A 34 -22.00 -8.75 11.84
CA VAL A 34 -22.50 -8.29 13.14
C VAL A 34 -23.03 -6.86 13.04
N ASN A 35 -22.31 -5.96 12.38
CA ASN A 35 -22.81 -4.61 12.15
C ASN A 35 -24.10 -4.61 11.31
N LEU A 36 -24.19 -5.44 10.28
CA LEU A 36 -25.38 -5.58 9.44
C LEU A 36 -26.59 -6.09 10.24
N VAL A 37 -26.48 -7.22 10.95
CA VAL A 37 -27.63 -7.84 11.65
C VAL A 37 -28.08 -7.07 12.87
N THR A 38 -27.20 -6.28 13.48
CA THR A 38 -27.55 -5.33 14.55
C THR A 38 -28.08 -4.00 13.98
N GLY A 39 -28.22 -3.92 12.66
CA GLY A 39 -28.68 -2.76 11.92
C GLY A 39 -27.70 -1.60 11.93
N ASN A 40 -26.51 -1.73 12.49
CA ASN A 40 -25.48 -0.69 12.66
C ASN A 40 -24.62 -0.43 11.42
N LEU A 41 -24.89 -1.06 10.28
CA LEU A 41 -24.17 -0.79 9.03
C LEU A 41 -24.76 0.41 8.30
N ASP A 42 -23.89 1.29 7.81
CA ASP A 42 -24.19 2.47 6.99
C ASP A 42 -25.25 3.42 7.59
N ARG A 43 -25.13 3.70 8.90
CA ARG A 43 -25.98 4.69 9.58
C ARG A 43 -25.22 5.53 10.61
N PRO A 44 -25.70 6.75 10.92
CA PRO A 44 -25.14 7.56 11.99
C PRO A 44 -25.08 6.79 13.32
N GLY A 45 -23.90 6.80 13.95
CA GLY A 45 -23.62 6.06 15.20
C GLY A 45 -23.26 4.59 15.00
N GLY A 46 -23.20 4.10 13.76
CA GLY A 46 -22.77 2.76 13.38
C GLY A 46 -21.49 2.76 12.54
N ALA A 47 -21.19 1.63 11.90
CA ALA A 47 -20.11 1.50 10.92
C ALA A 47 -20.51 2.19 9.61
N MET A 48 -19.82 3.25 9.21
CA MET A 48 -20.11 4.04 8.01
C MET A 48 -18.94 4.02 7.04
N PHE A 49 -19.24 4.23 5.76
CA PHE A 49 -18.23 4.35 4.71
C PHE A 49 -17.96 5.84 4.42
N PRO A 50 -16.70 6.28 4.40
CA PRO A 50 -16.40 7.66 4.04
C PRO A 50 -16.62 7.89 2.55
N THR A 51 -16.87 9.15 2.21
CA THR A 51 -16.84 9.65 0.83
C THR A 51 -15.69 10.65 0.74
N PRO A 52 -14.43 10.18 0.71
CA PRO A 52 -13.26 11.05 0.65
C PRO A 52 -13.28 11.91 -0.62
N VAL A 53 -12.57 13.03 -0.62
CA VAL A 53 -12.54 13.95 -1.78
C VAL A 53 -11.78 13.35 -2.98
N ALA A 54 -10.82 12.46 -2.74
CA ALA A 54 -9.95 11.88 -3.76
C ALA A 54 -9.48 10.47 -3.35
N GLY A 55 -9.00 9.68 -4.32
CA GLY A 55 -8.33 8.39 -4.10
C GLY A 55 -9.21 7.20 -3.71
N GLY A 56 -10.40 7.43 -3.15
CA GLY A 56 -11.29 6.35 -2.70
C GLY A 56 -12.17 5.75 -3.80
N ALA A 57 -12.69 4.53 -3.56
CA ALA A 57 -13.61 3.84 -4.47
C ALA A 57 -14.90 4.63 -4.77
N SER A 58 -15.30 5.55 -3.89
CA SER A 58 -16.47 6.42 -4.06
C SER A 58 -16.20 7.68 -4.89
N THR A 59 -14.94 7.94 -5.30
CA THR A 59 -14.55 9.19 -5.98
C THR A 59 -14.64 9.12 -7.50
N ARG A 60 -14.87 7.91 -8.04
CA ARG A 60 -14.99 7.64 -9.48
C ARG A 60 -16.15 6.68 -9.75
N GLY A 61 -16.71 6.75 -10.95
CA GLY A 61 -17.81 5.87 -11.38
C GLY A 61 -19.20 6.41 -11.02
N THR A 62 -20.21 5.54 -11.10
CA THR A 62 -21.61 5.90 -10.83
C THR A 62 -22.03 5.33 -9.48
N PRO A 63 -22.65 6.11 -8.57
CA PRO A 63 -23.12 5.61 -7.28
C PRO A 63 -24.00 4.36 -7.44
N GLY A 64 -23.78 3.35 -6.59
CA GLY A 64 -24.48 2.07 -6.63
C GLY A 64 -24.09 1.15 -7.79
N ARG A 65 -23.09 1.52 -8.62
CA ARG A 65 -22.54 0.68 -9.70
C ARG A 65 -21.03 0.50 -9.53
N GLY A 66 -20.58 -0.75 -9.46
CA GLY A 66 -19.17 -1.11 -9.45
C GLY A 66 -18.96 -2.50 -10.05
N LYS A 67 -17.77 -2.77 -10.60
CA LYS A 67 -17.41 -4.08 -11.17
C LYS A 67 -16.91 -5.10 -10.13
N GLY A 68 -16.90 -4.74 -8.84
CA GLY A 68 -16.24 -5.51 -7.79
C GLY A 68 -14.74 -5.65 -8.06
N PHE A 69 -14.09 -6.60 -7.39
CA PHE A 69 -12.73 -7.03 -7.70
C PHE A 69 -12.72 -8.55 -7.97
N THR A 70 -11.67 -9.00 -8.65
CA THR A 70 -11.46 -10.42 -8.95
C THR A 70 -10.18 -10.85 -8.24
N VAL A 71 -10.23 -11.98 -7.55
CA VAL A 71 -9.06 -12.61 -6.91
C VAL A 71 -8.45 -13.62 -7.88
N GLY A 72 -7.13 -13.77 -7.84
CA GLY A 72 -6.40 -14.80 -8.57
C GLY A 72 -6.24 -14.50 -10.06
N ARG A 73 -6.04 -13.22 -10.44
CA ARG A 73 -5.61 -12.90 -11.81
C ARG A 73 -4.18 -13.38 -12.09
N GLY A 74 -3.39 -13.46 -11.02
CA GLY A 74 -2.10 -14.13 -10.97
C GLY A 74 -1.95 -14.93 -9.67
N ALA A 75 -0.84 -15.64 -9.56
CA ALA A 75 -0.49 -16.38 -8.36
C ALA A 75 1.03 -16.38 -8.14
N THR A 76 1.46 -16.50 -6.89
CA THR A 76 2.88 -16.69 -6.56
C THR A 76 3.40 -17.98 -7.20
N LYS A 77 4.67 -18.00 -7.59
CA LYS A 77 5.31 -19.10 -8.33
C LYS A 77 5.59 -20.31 -7.45
N VAL A 78 6.01 -20.10 -6.20
CA VAL A 78 6.40 -21.18 -5.28
C VAL A 78 5.19 -21.88 -4.68
N ARG A 79 4.24 -21.11 -4.13
CA ARG A 79 3.09 -21.65 -3.39
C ARG A 79 1.74 -21.51 -4.10
N GLY A 80 1.65 -20.82 -5.23
CA GLY A 80 0.38 -20.62 -5.94
C GLY A 80 -0.61 -19.75 -5.17
N LEU A 81 -0.15 -18.83 -4.32
CA LEU A 81 -1.02 -17.95 -3.54
C LEU A 81 -1.65 -16.91 -4.48
N PRO A 82 -2.98 -16.72 -4.45
CA PRO A 82 -3.66 -15.87 -5.39
C PRO A 82 -3.37 -14.38 -5.12
N GLU A 83 -3.23 -13.61 -6.19
CA GLU A 83 -3.25 -12.14 -6.14
C GLU A 83 -4.61 -11.63 -5.65
N VAL A 84 -4.58 -10.55 -4.86
CA VAL A 84 -5.77 -9.83 -4.40
C VAL A 84 -5.56 -8.33 -4.59
N MET A 85 -6.38 -7.70 -5.43
CA MET A 85 -6.35 -6.24 -5.68
C MET A 85 -5.00 -5.69 -6.19
N GLY A 86 -4.25 -6.49 -6.93
CA GLY A 86 -2.92 -6.20 -7.46
C GLY A 86 -1.80 -6.55 -6.49
N GLU A 87 -2.12 -7.08 -5.30
CA GLU A 87 -1.14 -7.34 -4.25
C GLU A 87 -0.90 -8.84 -4.06
N TYR A 88 0.33 -9.18 -3.70
CA TYR A 88 0.76 -10.53 -3.34
C TYR A 88 1.15 -10.58 -1.86
N PRO A 89 1.01 -11.72 -1.18
CA PRO A 89 1.37 -11.84 0.24
C PRO A 89 2.86 -11.56 0.48
N ALA A 90 3.18 -10.55 1.29
CA ALA A 90 4.57 -10.20 1.62
C ALA A 90 5.34 -11.38 2.27
N ALA A 91 4.64 -12.26 3.00
CA ALA A 91 5.21 -13.49 3.58
C ALA A 91 5.67 -14.54 2.54
N ALA A 92 5.39 -14.31 1.25
CA ALA A 92 5.91 -15.12 0.15
C ALA A 92 7.11 -14.47 -0.55
N LEU A 93 7.47 -13.22 -0.24
CA LEU A 93 8.50 -12.50 -1.00
C LEU A 93 9.85 -13.23 -1.00
N ALA A 94 10.31 -13.73 0.16
CA ALA A 94 11.61 -14.38 0.28
C ALA A 94 11.71 -15.68 -0.56
N GLU A 95 10.65 -16.49 -0.58
CA GLU A 95 10.61 -17.70 -1.40
C GLU A 95 10.46 -17.38 -2.89
N GLU A 96 9.76 -16.31 -3.27
CA GLU A 96 9.64 -15.89 -4.67
C GLU A 96 10.97 -15.39 -5.25
N ILE A 97 11.87 -14.86 -4.39
CA ILE A 97 13.23 -14.49 -4.77
C ILE A 97 14.12 -15.73 -4.93
N THR A 98 13.99 -16.72 -4.04
CA THR A 98 14.98 -17.81 -3.92
C THR A 98 14.53 -19.15 -4.51
N GLY A 99 13.24 -19.43 -4.56
CA GLY A 99 12.65 -20.74 -4.80
C GLY A 99 11.89 -20.92 -6.12
N ALA A 100 11.68 -19.85 -6.88
CA ALA A 100 10.88 -19.87 -8.12
C ALA A 100 11.67 -20.23 -9.40
N GLY A 101 12.93 -20.68 -9.27
CA GLY A 101 13.74 -21.14 -10.40
C GLY A 101 14.03 -20.02 -11.41
N GLU A 102 13.78 -20.27 -12.70
CA GLU A 102 13.98 -19.27 -13.76
C GLU A 102 13.00 -18.08 -13.64
N ASP A 103 11.81 -18.34 -13.07
CA ASP A 103 10.73 -17.38 -12.86
C ASP A 103 10.90 -16.54 -11.57
N ARG A 104 12.05 -16.67 -10.89
CA ARG A 104 12.30 -15.95 -9.63
C ARG A 104 12.31 -14.44 -9.79
N ILE A 105 11.98 -13.75 -8.71
CA ILE A 105 12.16 -12.29 -8.62
C ILE A 105 13.66 -12.00 -8.64
N ARG A 106 14.10 -11.32 -9.70
CA ARG A 106 15.51 -10.91 -9.89
C ARG A 106 15.78 -9.47 -9.51
N ALA A 107 14.75 -8.62 -9.56
CA ALA A 107 14.89 -7.22 -9.22
C ALA A 107 13.74 -6.74 -8.34
N LEU A 108 14.04 -5.81 -7.43
CA LEU A 108 13.08 -5.24 -6.49
C LEU A 108 13.23 -3.72 -6.43
N ILE A 109 12.10 -3.01 -6.43
CA ILE A 109 12.03 -1.58 -6.11
C ILE A 109 11.25 -1.43 -4.81
N THR A 110 11.85 -0.81 -3.80
CA THR A 110 11.18 -0.47 -2.54
C THR A 110 10.99 1.03 -2.44
N VAL A 111 9.78 1.47 -2.08
CA VAL A 111 9.44 2.90 -1.89
C VAL A 111 9.03 3.11 -0.44
N ALA A 112 9.76 3.96 0.28
CA ALA A 112 9.53 4.33 1.69
C ALA A 112 9.21 3.11 2.60
N GLY A 113 9.98 2.03 2.46
CA GLY A 113 9.66 0.73 3.04
C GLY A 113 10.87 0.00 3.62
N ASN A 114 10.63 -0.71 4.73
CA ASN A 114 11.62 -1.56 5.38
C ASN A 114 11.09 -3.00 5.61
N PRO A 115 10.81 -3.76 4.54
CA PRO A 115 10.25 -5.10 4.62
C PRO A 115 11.09 -6.10 5.43
N VAL A 116 12.41 -5.93 5.52
CA VAL A 116 13.24 -6.75 6.42
C VAL A 116 12.74 -6.67 7.87
N LEU A 117 12.29 -5.50 8.34
CA LEU A 117 11.70 -5.35 9.68
C LEU A 117 10.19 -5.50 9.71
N SER A 118 9.48 -5.13 8.64
CA SER A 118 8.01 -5.00 8.66
C SER A 118 7.24 -6.22 8.13
N THR A 119 7.94 -7.27 7.70
CA THR A 119 7.32 -8.51 7.19
C THR A 119 7.68 -9.75 8.01
N PRO A 120 6.85 -10.81 7.98
CA PRO A 120 7.18 -12.07 8.63
C PRO A 120 8.44 -12.73 8.04
N HIS A 121 9.12 -13.55 8.85
CA HIS A 121 10.36 -14.25 8.46
C HIS A 121 11.49 -13.30 8.04
N SER A 122 11.68 -12.22 8.81
CA SER A 122 12.68 -11.16 8.57
C SER A 122 14.07 -11.67 8.17
N HIS A 123 14.63 -12.64 8.90
CA HIS A 123 15.93 -13.24 8.57
C HIS A 123 15.95 -13.93 7.20
N GLN A 124 14.88 -14.67 6.87
CA GLN A 124 14.77 -15.32 5.57
C GLN A 124 14.71 -14.30 4.44
N LEU A 125 13.99 -13.19 4.65
CA LEU A 125 13.92 -12.11 3.67
C LEU A 125 15.26 -11.38 3.55
N ASP A 126 15.92 -11.07 4.67
CA ASP A 126 17.26 -10.45 4.70
C ASP A 126 18.28 -11.27 3.88
N ASP A 127 18.28 -12.60 4.05
CA ASP A 127 19.13 -13.50 3.26
C ASP A 127 18.71 -13.58 1.78
N ALA A 128 17.40 -13.55 1.50
CA ALA A 128 16.88 -13.60 0.14
C ALA A 128 17.23 -12.35 -0.67
N LEU A 129 17.19 -11.16 -0.06
CA LEU A 129 17.50 -9.90 -0.74
C LEU A 129 18.95 -9.87 -1.28
N GLN A 130 19.89 -10.56 -0.64
CA GLN A 130 21.27 -10.71 -1.13
C GLN A 130 21.39 -11.48 -2.46
N GLN A 131 20.33 -12.19 -2.88
CA GLN A 131 20.31 -12.99 -4.10
C GLN A 131 19.64 -12.29 -5.28
N LEU A 132 19.14 -11.06 -5.08
CA LEU A 132 18.65 -10.23 -6.16
C LEU A 132 19.80 -9.88 -7.10
N ASP A 133 19.48 -9.81 -8.39
CA ASP A 133 20.42 -9.36 -9.41
C ASP A 133 20.50 -7.81 -9.41
N PHE A 134 19.43 -7.12 -8.97
CA PHE A 134 19.39 -5.66 -8.85
C PHE A 134 18.33 -5.16 -7.86
N MET A 135 18.62 -4.12 -7.09
CA MET A 135 17.66 -3.52 -6.17
C MET A 135 17.77 -1.99 -6.11
N VAL A 136 16.63 -1.32 -6.16
CA VAL A 136 16.51 0.14 -5.98
C VAL A 136 15.68 0.44 -4.75
N SER A 137 16.15 1.37 -3.91
CA SER A 137 15.37 1.89 -2.79
C SER A 137 15.14 3.39 -2.93
N VAL A 138 13.87 3.79 -2.98
CA VAL A 138 13.45 5.19 -2.86
C VAL A 138 13.15 5.44 -1.38
N ASP A 139 14.14 5.93 -0.63
CA ASP A 139 14.04 6.11 0.82
C ASP A 139 14.96 7.24 1.29
N ILE A 140 14.52 7.96 2.33
CA ILE A 140 15.30 9.04 2.95
C ILE A 140 16.31 8.52 3.99
N TYR A 141 16.19 7.24 4.39
CA TYR A 141 17.04 6.62 5.39
C TYR A 141 17.79 5.38 4.86
N LEU A 142 18.99 5.19 5.40
CA LEU A 142 19.65 3.88 5.40
C LEU A 142 19.00 3.01 6.47
N ASN A 143 18.45 1.86 6.08
CA ASN A 143 17.75 0.92 6.94
C ASN A 143 18.12 -0.54 6.60
N GLU A 144 17.55 -1.49 7.33
CA GLU A 144 17.83 -2.92 7.22
C GLU A 144 17.51 -3.50 5.84
N THR A 145 16.57 -2.89 5.12
CA THR A 145 16.26 -3.25 3.73
C THR A 145 17.16 -2.51 2.75
N THR A 146 17.33 -1.19 2.89
CA THR A 146 18.05 -0.39 1.88
C THR A 146 19.54 -0.70 1.83
N ARG A 147 20.12 -1.32 2.86
CA ARG A 147 21.50 -1.82 2.83
C ARG A 147 21.77 -2.87 1.74
N HIS A 148 20.72 -3.49 1.19
CA HIS A 148 20.81 -4.45 0.09
C HIS A 148 20.68 -3.80 -1.29
N ALA A 149 20.30 -2.52 -1.36
CA ALA A 149 20.06 -1.84 -2.62
C ALA A 149 21.38 -1.50 -3.34
N ASP A 150 21.40 -1.71 -4.65
CA ASP A 150 22.47 -1.22 -5.52
C ASP A 150 22.39 0.31 -5.69
N VAL A 151 21.17 0.85 -5.68
CA VAL A 151 20.90 2.27 -5.83
C VAL A 151 19.91 2.74 -4.78
N ILE A 152 20.26 3.79 -4.04
CA ILE A 152 19.37 4.47 -3.12
C ILE A 152 19.09 5.87 -3.67
N LEU A 153 17.81 6.18 -3.90
CA LEU A 153 17.33 7.44 -4.44
C LEU A 153 16.55 8.18 -3.34
N PRO A 154 17.15 9.13 -2.63
CA PRO A 154 16.45 9.84 -1.56
C PRO A 154 15.40 10.78 -2.16
N PRO A 155 14.11 10.67 -1.81
CA PRO A 155 13.13 11.72 -2.09
C PRO A 155 13.29 12.89 -1.09
N PRO A 156 12.62 14.03 -1.29
CA PRO A 156 12.56 15.08 -0.27
C PRO A 156 11.90 14.57 1.01
N SER A 157 12.31 15.13 2.16
CA SER A 157 11.70 14.79 3.44
C SER A 157 10.24 15.25 3.49
N GLN A 158 9.46 14.73 4.44
CA GLN A 158 8.07 15.16 4.64
C GLN A 158 7.94 16.65 5.03
N LEU A 159 9.03 17.29 5.45
CA LEU A 159 9.05 18.73 5.77
C LEU A 159 9.29 19.60 4.54
N GLU A 160 9.72 19.03 3.42
CA GLU A 160 10.08 19.77 2.20
C GLU A 160 9.03 19.62 1.10
N ARG A 161 7.94 18.90 1.37
CA ARG A 161 6.86 18.63 0.42
C ARG A 161 5.49 18.96 1.00
N GLY A 162 4.58 19.38 0.13
CA GLY A 162 3.17 19.47 0.47
C GLY A 162 2.60 18.08 0.80
N HIS A 163 1.67 18.03 1.75
CA HIS A 163 1.05 16.78 2.16
C HIS A 163 -0.47 16.86 2.09
N TYR A 164 -1.06 15.84 1.47
CA TYR A 164 -2.47 15.52 1.54
C TYR A 164 -2.59 14.03 1.83
N ASP A 165 -3.28 13.66 2.92
CA ASP A 165 -3.41 12.25 3.34
C ASP A 165 -4.42 11.50 2.47
N LEU A 166 -4.00 11.02 1.30
CA LEU A 166 -4.88 10.28 0.40
C LEU A 166 -5.27 8.89 0.93
N LEU A 167 -4.44 8.28 1.78
CA LEU A 167 -4.64 6.88 2.20
C LEU A 167 -5.58 6.80 3.41
N LEU A 168 -5.26 7.49 4.51
CA LEU A 168 -6.00 7.32 5.76
C LEU A 168 -7.35 8.04 5.74
N LEU A 169 -7.51 9.06 4.89
CA LEU A 169 -8.81 9.72 4.71
C LEU A 169 -9.87 8.78 4.12
N GLN A 170 -9.47 7.67 3.49
CA GLN A 170 -10.39 6.61 3.04
C GLN A 170 -10.95 5.76 4.20
N PHE A 171 -10.47 5.95 5.42
CA PHE A 171 -10.95 5.28 6.63
C PHE A 171 -11.45 6.27 7.69
N ALA A 172 -11.56 7.55 7.33
CA ALA A 172 -11.97 8.59 8.27
C ALA A 172 -13.47 8.46 8.61
N VAL A 173 -13.82 8.72 9.87
CA VAL A 173 -15.23 8.75 10.31
C VAL A 173 -15.98 9.96 9.73
N ARG A 174 -15.23 11.01 9.39
CA ARG A 174 -15.74 12.23 8.77
C ARG A 174 -14.90 12.56 7.55
N ASN A 175 -15.57 13.00 6.49
CA ASN A 175 -14.88 13.54 5.33
C ASN A 175 -14.22 14.85 5.73
N VAL A 176 -12.90 14.87 5.68
CA VAL A 176 -12.10 16.07 5.89
C VAL A 176 -11.14 16.20 4.70
N ALA A 177 -10.74 17.43 4.41
CA ALA A 177 -9.71 17.71 3.44
C ALA A 177 -8.69 18.62 4.12
N ASN A 178 -7.52 18.05 4.39
CA ASN A 178 -6.44 18.74 5.06
C ASN A 178 -5.23 18.69 4.14
N TYR A 179 -4.87 19.85 3.61
CA TYR A 179 -3.62 20.04 2.91
C TYR A 179 -2.68 20.83 3.82
N SER A 180 -1.42 20.44 3.85
CA SER A 180 -0.36 21.15 4.55
C SER A 180 0.72 21.50 3.55
N ASP A 181 1.04 22.79 3.44
CA ASP A 181 2.19 23.25 2.67
C ASP A 181 3.50 22.74 3.29
N ALA A 182 4.54 22.66 2.47
CA ALA A 182 5.87 22.33 2.92
C ALA A 182 6.38 23.41 3.92
N PRO A 183 6.74 23.04 5.16
CA PRO A 183 7.31 24.01 6.10
C PRO A 183 8.75 24.43 5.75
N LEU A 184 9.47 23.63 4.96
CA LEU A 184 10.82 23.90 4.48
C LEU A 184 10.83 23.96 2.95
N ALA A 185 11.74 24.76 2.39
CA ALA A 185 12.00 24.74 0.96
C ALA A 185 12.76 23.45 0.59
N PRO A 186 12.46 22.83 -0.57
CA PRO A 186 13.26 21.74 -1.10
C PRO A 186 14.72 22.14 -1.29
N ALA A 187 15.63 21.18 -1.15
CA ALA A 187 17.03 21.39 -1.51
C ALA A 187 17.19 21.64 -3.02
N ASP A 188 18.06 22.60 -3.39
CA ASP A 188 18.28 22.98 -4.77
C ASP A 188 18.73 21.79 -5.64
N GLY A 189 18.01 21.55 -6.74
CA GLY A 189 18.33 20.50 -7.71
C GLY A 189 18.00 19.08 -7.25
N HIS A 190 17.35 18.91 -6.10
CA HIS A 190 16.89 17.62 -5.60
C HIS A 190 15.52 17.28 -6.24
N PRO A 191 15.38 16.12 -6.91
CA PRO A 191 14.12 15.76 -7.56
C PRO A 191 13.03 15.42 -6.56
N ASP A 192 11.80 15.78 -6.86
CA ASP A 192 10.64 15.35 -6.08
C ASP A 192 10.42 13.82 -6.15
N GLU A 193 9.72 13.26 -5.17
CA GLU A 193 9.41 11.82 -5.16
C GLU A 193 8.67 11.37 -6.44
N TRP A 194 7.73 12.19 -6.93
CA TRP A 194 6.98 11.87 -8.14
C TRP A 194 7.89 11.84 -9.38
N GLU A 195 8.91 12.70 -9.45
CA GLU A 195 9.87 12.72 -10.55
C GLU A 195 10.74 11.46 -10.53
N ILE A 196 11.18 11.03 -9.34
CA ILE A 196 11.93 9.78 -9.16
C ILE A 196 11.09 8.60 -9.64
N LEU A 197 9.85 8.48 -9.17
CA LEU A 197 8.97 7.37 -9.52
C LEU A 197 8.59 7.38 -11.01
N ALA A 198 8.32 8.56 -11.58
CA ALA A 198 8.06 8.73 -13.00
C ALA A 198 9.26 8.28 -13.85
N LYS A 199 10.48 8.72 -13.50
CA LYS A 199 11.71 8.31 -14.21
C LYS A 199 11.93 6.79 -14.12
N LEU A 200 11.76 6.18 -12.94
CA LEU A 200 11.86 4.73 -12.80
C LEU A 200 10.84 4.01 -13.69
N GLY A 201 9.61 4.50 -13.76
CA GLY A 201 8.57 3.99 -14.66
C GLY A 201 8.95 4.12 -16.13
N LEU A 202 9.45 5.28 -16.56
CA LEU A 202 9.88 5.54 -17.95
C LEU A 202 11.08 4.67 -18.36
N ILE A 203 12.04 4.46 -17.45
CA ILE A 203 13.18 3.55 -17.67
C ILE A 203 12.67 2.12 -17.83
N ALA A 204 11.78 1.66 -16.94
CA ALA A 204 11.19 0.32 -17.02
C ALA A 204 10.35 0.12 -18.30
N ALA A 205 9.75 1.19 -18.82
CA ALA A 205 9.04 1.21 -20.10
C ALA A 205 9.96 1.27 -21.33
N GLY A 206 11.29 1.32 -21.13
CA GLY A 206 12.28 1.33 -22.21
C GLY A 206 12.55 2.69 -22.84
N MET A 207 12.09 3.79 -22.23
CA MET A 207 12.31 5.17 -22.74
C MET A 207 13.69 5.72 -22.37
N GLY A 208 14.41 5.04 -21.47
CA GLY A 208 15.77 5.41 -21.06
C GLY A 208 15.82 6.46 -19.95
N PRO A 209 17.02 6.70 -19.39
CA PRO A 209 17.21 7.57 -18.22
C PRO A 209 17.09 9.07 -18.51
N ASP A 210 17.22 9.47 -19.77
CA ASP A 210 17.15 10.87 -20.21
C ASP A 210 15.71 11.34 -20.49
N ALA A 211 14.72 10.46 -20.32
CA ALA A 211 13.32 10.79 -20.51
C ALA A 211 12.86 11.83 -19.47
N ASP A 212 12.16 12.86 -19.96
CA ASP A 212 11.57 13.89 -19.11
C ASP A 212 10.43 13.27 -18.25
N PRO A 213 10.49 13.33 -16.90
CA PRO A 213 9.45 12.80 -16.03
C PRO A 213 8.07 13.37 -16.32
N ALA A 214 7.97 14.61 -16.82
CA ALA A 214 6.70 15.25 -17.15
C ALA A 214 5.92 14.52 -18.26
N VAL A 215 6.59 13.67 -19.06
CA VAL A 215 5.93 12.84 -20.07
C VAL A 215 4.98 11.81 -19.43
N ALA A 216 5.22 11.38 -18.19
CA ALA A 216 4.37 10.41 -17.50
C ALA A 216 2.92 10.90 -17.34
N ASP A 217 2.71 12.20 -17.12
CA ASP A 217 1.38 12.81 -16.99
C ASP A 217 0.59 12.78 -18.32
N ALA A 218 1.28 12.72 -19.46
CA ALA A 218 0.65 12.67 -20.77
C ALA A 218 0.23 11.24 -21.20
N MET A 219 0.66 10.21 -20.46
CA MET A 219 0.42 8.80 -20.78
C MET A 219 -0.78 8.18 -20.04
N GLY A 220 -1.36 8.89 -19.06
CA GLY A 220 -2.50 8.43 -18.23
C GLY A 220 -3.85 9.01 -18.62
#